data_AF-A0A9D7DFY0-F1
#
_entry.id   AF-A0A9D7DFY0-F1
#
_cell.length_a   1.000
_cell.length_b   1.000
_cell.length_c   1.000
_cell.angle_alpha   90.00
_cell.angle_beta   90.00
_cell.angle_gamma   90.00
#
_symmetry.space_group_name_H-M   'P 1'
#
loop_
_entity.id
_entity.type
_entity.pdbx_description
1 polymer ?
#
loop_
_entity_poly.entity_id
_entity_poly.type
_entity_poly.pdbx_seq_one_letter_code
_entity_poly.pdbx_strand_id
1 'polypeptide(L)'
;MSKNTTILLVVWNALLTALVAWGLLRSPATSSEPLPAADDSTSVFTDIIPVVRDTGALKEARIAYFRMDSLRSKYELIKEKDAHFQAEMRRLENGLQADQAKARQRYQELMEKDHTYSTQAEVAKDEEELQGLMAALQDKQAVGEQRMAKLEAEMLTEISKELDEYLKVYNTAAGFDYIFSIQGSGQIWTGNTGLDVTDEIVSGLNARHRANKGKK
;
A
#
# COMPACT_ATOMS: atom_id res chain seq x y z
N MET A 1 -36.33 1.58 -6.94
CA MET A 1 -34.86 1.56 -6.80
C MET A 1 -34.24 1.13 -8.12
N SER A 2 -33.13 1.76 -8.48
CA SER A 2 -32.71 2.13 -9.84
C SER A 2 -32.21 0.97 -10.72
N LYS A 3 -32.80 0.85 -11.91
CA LYS A 3 -32.36 -0.04 -13.01
C LYS A 3 -31.00 0.37 -13.63
N ASN A 4 -30.46 1.52 -13.23
CA ASN A 4 -29.27 2.13 -13.84
C ASN A 4 -27.95 1.64 -13.21
N THR A 5 -28.01 1.05 -12.01
CA THR A 5 -26.82 0.55 -11.29
C THR A 5 -26.37 -0.81 -11.83
N THR A 6 -27.30 -1.62 -12.35
CA THR A 6 -27.02 -2.96 -12.89
C THR A 6 -26.34 -2.93 -14.25
N ILE A 7 -26.62 -1.90 -15.08
CA ILE A 7 -26.03 -1.76 -16.43
C ILE A 7 -24.55 -1.36 -16.33
N LEU A 8 -24.17 -0.55 -15.34
CA LEU A 8 -22.78 -0.12 -15.14
C LEU A 8 -21.85 -1.26 -14.71
N LEU A 9 -22.36 -2.21 -13.92
CA LEU A 9 -21.59 -3.38 -13.46
C LEU A 9 -21.39 -4.44 -14.56
N VAL A 10 -22.32 -4.53 -15.52
CA VAL A 10 -22.21 -5.46 -16.66
C VAL A 10 -21.20 -4.96 -17.70
N VAL A 11 -21.12 -3.64 -17.91
CA VAL A 11 -20.17 -3.03 -18.87
C VAL A 11 -18.72 -3.10 -18.36
N TRP A 12 -18.50 -3.01 -17.04
CA TRP A 12 -17.16 -3.11 -16.44
C TRP A 12 -16.55 -4.52 -16.51
N ASN A 13 -17.36 -5.58 -16.36
CA ASN A 13 -16.89 -6.97 -16.50
C ASN A 13 -16.67 -7.40 -17.97
N ALA A 14 -17.36 -6.79 -18.93
CA ALA A 14 -17.21 -7.09 -20.35
C ALA A 14 -15.93 -6.52 -20.99
N LEU A 15 -15.37 -5.44 -20.43
CA LEU A 15 -14.11 -4.85 -20.89
C LEU A 15 -12.87 -5.62 -20.39
N LEU A 16 -12.96 -6.29 -19.24
CA LEU A 16 -11.88 -7.11 -18.68
C LEU A 16 -11.72 -8.46 -19.40
N THR A 17 -12.79 -9.02 -19.98
CA THR A 17 -12.72 -10.29 -20.73
C THR A 17 -12.23 -10.11 -22.17
N ALA A 18 -12.35 -8.91 -22.75
CA ALA A 18 -11.89 -8.63 -24.11
C ALA A 18 -10.35 -8.50 -24.24
N LEU A 19 -9.66 -8.06 -23.17
CA LEU A 19 -8.19 -7.89 -23.19
C LEU A 19 -7.41 -9.21 -23.01
N VAL A 20 -8.01 -10.21 -22.35
CA VAL A 20 -7.40 -11.55 -22.21
C VAL A 20 -7.50 -12.35 -23.52
N ALA A 21 -8.55 -12.12 -24.32
CA ALA A 21 -8.74 -12.81 -25.59
C ALA A 21 -7.80 -12.31 -26.72
N TRP A 22 -7.36 -11.04 -26.68
CA TRP A 22 -6.45 -10.50 -27.70
C TRP A 22 -4.99 -10.97 -27.53
N GLY A 23 -4.61 -11.38 -26.31
CA GLY A 23 -3.27 -11.90 -26.01
C GLY A 23 -3.05 -13.37 -26.39
N LEU A 24 -4.13 -14.16 -26.55
CA LEU A 24 -4.06 -15.60 -26.81
C LEU A 24 -4.26 -16.00 -28.27
N LEU A 25 -4.42 -15.05 -29.20
CA LEU A 25 -4.64 -15.32 -30.62
C LEU A 25 -3.57 -14.73 -31.54
N ARG A 26 -2.29 -14.89 -31.17
CA ARG A 26 -1.17 -14.84 -32.12
C ARG A 26 -0.39 -16.15 -32.05
N SER A 27 -0.91 -17.17 -32.74
CA SER A 27 -0.07 -18.27 -33.19
C SER A 27 0.91 -17.76 -34.26
N PRO A 28 2.16 -18.24 -34.28
CA PRO A 28 3.15 -17.85 -35.27
C PRO A 28 2.82 -18.51 -36.62
N ALA A 29 2.85 -17.73 -37.70
CA ALA A 29 2.76 -18.27 -39.05
C ALA A 29 4.10 -18.91 -39.43
N THR A 30 4.05 -20.21 -39.69
CA THR A 30 5.09 -20.99 -40.37
C THR A 30 5.09 -20.62 -41.85
N SER A 31 6.22 -20.13 -42.37
CA SER A 31 6.48 -20.06 -43.81
C SER A 31 7.91 -20.51 -44.07
N SER A 32 8.01 -21.65 -44.75
CA SER A 32 9.21 -22.34 -45.21
C SER A 32 9.56 -21.89 -46.63
N GLU A 33 10.78 -21.39 -46.86
CA GLU A 33 11.65 -21.66 -48.04
C GLU A 33 13.03 -20.96 -47.90
N PRO A 34 14.08 -21.33 -48.67
CA PRO A 34 15.34 -21.84 -48.10
C PRO A 34 16.56 -20.88 -48.16
N LEU A 35 17.57 -21.29 -47.38
CA LEU A 35 18.87 -20.67 -47.06
C LEU A 35 19.65 -20.00 -48.21
N PRO A 36 20.44 -18.96 -47.86
CA PRO A 36 21.84 -18.92 -48.19
C PRO A 36 22.72 -19.13 -46.94
N ALA A 37 23.87 -19.72 -47.19
CA ALA A 37 24.76 -20.33 -46.20
C ALA A 37 25.47 -19.32 -45.27
N ALA A 38 25.67 -19.81 -44.05
CA ALA A 38 26.80 -19.58 -43.15
C ALA A 38 27.27 -18.14 -42.95
N ASP A 39 26.83 -17.56 -41.83
CA ASP A 39 27.81 -16.97 -40.92
C ASP A 39 27.49 -17.44 -39.50
N ASP A 40 28.49 -18.07 -38.89
CA ASP A 40 28.45 -18.68 -37.57
C ASP A 40 28.49 -17.55 -36.52
N SER A 41 27.39 -17.37 -35.81
CA SER A 41 27.36 -16.55 -34.60
C SER A 41 26.63 -17.33 -33.52
N THR A 42 27.21 -18.49 -33.22
CA THR A 42 26.93 -19.25 -32.02
C THR A 42 27.41 -18.48 -30.78
N SER A 43 26.52 -18.31 -29.82
CA SER A 43 26.81 -18.16 -28.38
C SER A 43 27.50 -16.87 -27.90
N VAL A 44 26.67 -15.87 -27.54
CA VAL A 44 26.99 -14.97 -26.42
C VAL A 44 26.16 -15.40 -25.20
N PHE A 45 26.45 -16.61 -24.71
CA PHE A 45 26.12 -17.06 -23.36
C PHE A 45 27.39 -17.68 -22.73
N THR A 46 28.41 -16.86 -22.57
CA THR A 46 29.61 -17.17 -21.79
C THR A 46 30.01 -15.81 -21.20
N ASP A 47 29.88 -15.51 -19.91
CA ASP A 47 30.38 -16.28 -18.76
C ASP A 47 29.43 -16.13 -17.55
N ILE A 48 28.75 -17.21 -17.15
CA ILE A 48 28.40 -17.36 -15.73
C ILE A 48 29.62 -17.98 -15.08
N ILE A 49 30.49 -17.16 -14.51
CA ILE A 49 31.57 -17.67 -13.65
C ILE A 49 30.87 -18.41 -12.50
N PRO A 50 31.06 -19.74 -12.33
CA PRO A 50 30.54 -20.43 -11.17
C PRO A 50 31.27 -19.86 -9.95
N VAL A 51 30.59 -19.00 -9.19
CA VAL A 51 31.04 -18.65 -7.85
C VAL A 51 30.88 -19.93 -7.03
N VAL A 52 31.97 -20.71 -6.93
CA VAL A 52 32.06 -21.81 -5.99
C VAL A 52 31.94 -21.19 -4.60
N ARG A 53 30.73 -21.20 -4.06
CA ARG A 53 30.49 -20.84 -2.67
C ARG A 53 30.97 -22.02 -1.85
N ASP A 54 32.16 -21.91 -1.27
CA ASP A 54 32.65 -22.86 -0.28
C ASP A 54 31.80 -22.74 0.99
N THR A 55 30.66 -23.40 0.99
CA THR A 55 29.78 -23.52 2.15
C THR A 55 30.34 -24.49 3.19
N GLY A 56 31.46 -25.18 2.91
CA GLY A 56 32.13 -26.11 3.83
C GLY A 56 32.76 -25.43 5.04
N ALA A 57 33.01 -24.12 4.97
CA ALA A 57 33.43 -23.30 6.11
C ALA A 57 32.26 -22.84 7.01
N LEU A 58 31.01 -22.86 6.50
CA LEU A 58 29.79 -22.49 7.25
C LEU A 58 29.26 -23.72 7.99
N LYS A 59 30.04 -24.27 8.93
CA LYS A 59 29.71 -25.56 9.57
C LYS A 59 28.41 -25.53 10.39
N GLU A 60 27.94 -24.37 10.80
CA GLU A 60 26.68 -24.20 11.53
C GLU A 60 26.03 -22.87 11.12
N ALA A 61 24.98 -22.92 10.28
CA ALA A 61 24.20 -21.74 9.97
C ALA A 61 23.37 -21.33 11.21
N ARG A 62 23.61 -20.13 11.73
CA ARG A 62 22.88 -19.58 12.88
C ARG A 62 21.66 -18.83 12.37
N ILE A 63 20.50 -19.42 12.61
CA ILE A 63 19.21 -18.92 12.12
C ILE A 63 18.37 -18.49 13.31
N ALA A 64 17.77 -17.31 13.23
CA ALA A 64 16.74 -16.86 14.15
C ALA A 64 15.49 -16.42 13.39
N TYR A 65 14.37 -16.30 14.09
CA TYR A 65 13.16 -15.74 13.54
C TYR A 65 12.44 -14.86 14.54
N PHE A 66 11.56 -14.01 14.02
CA PHE A 66 10.68 -13.19 14.83
C PHE A 66 9.30 -13.08 14.20
N ARG A 67 8.29 -12.93 15.04
CA ARG A 67 6.88 -12.92 14.63
C ARG A 67 6.41 -11.50 14.39
N MET A 68 5.98 -11.23 13.15
CA MET A 68 5.41 -9.95 12.74
C MET A 68 4.17 -9.57 13.54
N ASP A 69 3.30 -10.53 13.84
CA ASP A 69 2.05 -10.25 14.56
C ASP A 69 2.31 -9.79 16.01
N SER A 70 3.33 -10.38 16.64
CA SER A 70 3.80 -9.96 17.97
C SER A 70 4.49 -8.60 17.92
N LEU A 71 5.31 -8.35 16.89
CA LEU A 71 5.92 -7.04 16.69
C LEU A 71 4.84 -5.96 16.52
N ARG A 72 3.86 -6.17 15.65
CA ARG A 72 2.74 -5.25 15.42
C ARG A 72 1.94 -4.95 16.68
N SER A 73 1.67 -5.98 17.49
CA SER A 73 0.84 -5.84 18.69
C SER A 73 1.59 -5.31 19.92
N LYS A 74 2.92 -5.46 19.99
CA LYS A 74 3.71 -5.09 21.17
C LYS A 74 4.66 -3.91 20.97
N TYR A 75 5.00 -3.54 19.73
CA TYR A 75 5.88 -2.41 19.46
C TYR A 75 5.14 -1.07 19.64
N GLU A 76 5.65 -0.22 20.53
CA GLU A 76 5.04 1.06 20.93
C GLU A 76 4.93 2.04 19.75
N LEU A 77 5.95 2.14 18.89
CA LEU A 77 5.91 3.02 17.72
C LEU A 77 4.74 2.68 16.80
N ILE A 78 4.48 1.38 16.56
CA ILE A 78 3.37 0.94 15.72
C ILE A 78 2.04 1.38 16.32
N LYS A 79 1.84 1.16 17.63
CA LYS A 79 0.62 1.59 18.33
C LYS A 79 0.37 3.09 18.22
N GLU A 80 1.43 3.88 18.35
CA GLU A 80 1.33 5.34 18.25
C GLU A 80 0.97 5.81 16.85
N LYS A 81 1.60 5.22 15.82
CA LYS A 81 1.32 5.54 14.43
C LYS A 81 -0.09 5.09 14.03
N ASP A 82 -0.52 3.92 14.46
CA ASP A 82 -1.89 3.44 14.28
C ASP A 82 -2.90 4.39 14.96
N ALA A 83 -2.63 4.82 16.20
CA ALA A 83 -3.49 5.76 16.90
C ALA A 83 -3.58 7.12 16.18
N HIS A 84 -2.45 7.63 15.68
CA HIS A 84 -2.39 8.85 14.89
C HIS A 84 -3.16 8.72 13.57
N PHE A 85 -2.97 7.61 12.84
CA PHE A 85 -3.68 7.31 11.59
C PHE A 85 -5.20 7.27 11.81
N GLN A 86 -5.65 6.58 12.86
CA GLN A 86 -7.06 6.51 13.22
C GLN A 86 -7.64 7.86 13.66
N ALA A 87 -6.86 8.69 14.34
CA ALA A 87 -7.28 10.04 14.69
C ALA A 87 -7.45 10.92 13.44
N GLU A 88 -6.53 10.82 12.49
CA GLU A 88 -6.57 11.58 11.25
C GLU A 88 -7.71 11.13 10.33
N MET A 89 -7.96 9.83 10.24
CA MET A 89 -9.12 9.26 9.55
C MET A 89 -10.43 9.84 10.11
N ARG A 90 -10.63 9.76 11.43
CA ARG A 90 -11.82 10.33 12.08
C ARG A 90 -11.97 11.83 11.84
N ARG A 91 -10.85 12.57 11.85
CA ARG A 91 -10.86 14.01 11.58
C ARG A 91 -11.33 14.30 10.15
N LEU A 92 -10.84 13.55 9.17
CA LEU A 92 -11.23 13.68 7.77
C LEU A 92 -12.71 13.32 7.57
N GLU A 93 -13.16 12.19 8.13
CA GLU A 93 -14.55 11.74 8.06
C GLU A 93 -15.51 12.76 8.66
N ASN A 94 -15.25 13.24 9.88
CA ASN A 94 -16.08 14.26 10.52
C ASN A 94 -16.10 15.57 9.72
N GLY A 95 -14.95 15.97 9.17
CA GLY A 95 -14.83 17.16 8.35
C GLY A 95 -15.56 17.05 7.02
N LEU A 96 -15.58 15.87 6.40
CA LEU A 96 -16.33 15.61 5.17
C LEU A 96 -17.83 15.54 5.44
N GLN A 97 -18.23 14.86 6.52
CA GLN A 97 -19.64 14.76 6.92
C GLN A 97 -20.24 16.14 7.25
N ALA A 98 -19.49 17.01 7.93
CA ALA A 98 -19.90 18.38 8.22
C ALA A 98 -20.11 19.20 6.94
N ASP A 99 -19.18 19.10 5.97
CA ASP A 99 -19.30 19.83 4.71
C ASP A 99 -20.42 19.28 3.83
N GLN A 100 -20.63 17.96 3.81
CA GLN A 100 -21.78 17.36 3.14
C GLN A 100 -23.10 17.81 3.77
N ALA A 101 -23.17 17.95 5.10
CA ALA A 101 -24.36 18.47 5.77
C ALA A 101 -24.64 19.93 5.37
N LYS A 102 -23.61 20.78 5.35
CA LYS A 102 -23.72 22.16 4.87
C LYS A 102 -24.17 22.24 3.41
N ALA A 103 -23.57 21.44 2.54
CA ALA A 103 -23.94 21.40 1.13
C ALA A 103 -25.40 20.94 0.92
N ARG A 104 -25.87 19.96 1.70
CA ARG A 104 -27.29 19.54 1.67
C ARG A 104 -28.23 20.64 2.15
N GLN A 105 -27.90 21.33 3.24
CA GLN A 105 -28.68 22.47 3.73
C GLN A 105 -28.73 23.57 2.67
N ARG A 106 -27.57 23.91 2.09
CA ARG A 106 -27.51 24.94 1.07
C ARG A 106 -28.29 24.59 -0.19
N TYR A 107 -28.25 23.34 -0.61
CA TYR A 107 -29.08 22.84 -1.71
C TYR A 107 -30.58 22.99 -1.41
N GLN A 108 -31.01 22.68 -0.19
CA GLN A 108 -32.41 22.84 0.22
C GLN A 108 -32.83 24.32 0.22
N GLU A 109 -32.00 25.21 0.76
CA GLU A 109 -32.24 26.66 0.74
C GLU A 109 -32.41 27.20 -0.69
N LEU A 110 -31.55 26.78 -1.61
CA LEU A 110 -31.62 27.20 -3.02
C LEU A 110 -32.86 26.63 -3.72
N MET A 111 -33.30 25.41 -3.37
CA MET A 111 -34.51 24.80 -3.95
C MET A 111 -35.81 25.41 -3.41
N GLU A 112 -35.82 25.84 -2.14
CA GLU A 112 -36.97 26.48 -1.51
C GLU A 112 -37.10 27.96 -1.86
N LYS A 113 -36.04 28.56 -2.42
CA LYS A 113 -36.04 29.95 -2.88
C LYS A 113 -37.09 30.15 -3.98
N ASP A 114 -37.98 31.13 -3.77
CA ASP A 114 -38.96 31.51 -4.78
C ASP A 114 -38.28 32.26 -5.93
N HIS A 115 -38.26 31.61 -7.10
CA HIS A 115 -37.64 32.16 -8.30
C HIS A 115 -38.58 33.04 -9.13
N THR A 116 -39.83 33.22 -8.70
CA THR A 116 -40.85 34.01 -9.43
C THR A 116 -40.39 35.45 -9.69
N TYR A 117 -39.51 35.99 -8.83
CA TYR A 117 -38.94 37.34 -8.95
C TYR A 117 -37.42 37.35 -9.18
N SER A 118 -36.78 36.19 -9.35
CA SER A 118 -35.33 36.10 -9.53
C SER A 118 -34.92 36.53 -10.95
N THR A 119 -33.79 37.22 -11.04
CA THR A 119 -33.17 37.55 -12.34
C THR A 119 -32.43 36.34 -12.92
N GLN A 120 -32.23 36.32 -14.25
CA GLN A 120 -31.43 35.28 -14.91
C GLN A 120 -30.01 35.17 -14.34
N ALA A 121 -29.43 36.29 -13.92
CA ALA A 121 -28.11 36.34 -13.31
C ALA A 121 -28.10 35.69 -11.91
N GLU A 122 -29.17 35.82 -11.12
CA GLU A 122 -29.28 35.17 -9.81
C GLU A 122 -29.43 33.65 -9.94
N VAL A 123 -30.25 33.18 -10.88
CA VAL A 123 -30.39 31.75 -11.16
C VAL A 123 -29.05 31.13 -11.57
N ALA A 124 -28.32 31.79 -12.50
CA ALA A 124 -27.01 31.32 -12.93
C ALA A 124 -25.99 31.27 -11.79
N LYS A 125 -26.04 32.25 -10.87
CA LYS A 125 -25.15 32.28 -9.70
C LYS A 125 -25.47 31.16 -8.71
N ASP A 126 -26.75 30.88 -8.48
CA ASP A 126 -27.18 29.78 -7.59
C ASP A 126 -26.77 28.41 -8.16
N GLU A 127 -26.85 28.24 -9.48
CA GLU A 127 -26.35 27.04 -10.17
C GLU A 127 -24.82 26.89 -10.08
N GLU A 128 -24.07 27.99 -10.30
CA GLU A 128 -22.62 28.01 -10.16
C GLU A 128 -22.18 27.68 -8.72
N GLU A 129 -22.87 28.24 -7.72
CA GLU A 129 -22.62 27.94 -6.32
C GLU A 129 -22.79 26.45 -6.02
N LEU A 130 -23.86 25.84 -6.51
CA LEU A 130 -24.12 24.42 -6.30
C LEU A 130 -23.05 23.54 -6.96
N GLN A 131 -22.65 23.87 -8.19
CA GLN A 131 -21.58 23.16 -8.89
C GLN A 131 -20.25 23.30 -8.14
N GLY A 132 -19.93 24.50 -7.64
CA GLY A 132 -18.75 24.77 -6.83
C GLY A 132 -18.74 23.96 -5.53
N LEU A 133 -19.88 23.84 -4.84
CA LEU A 133 -20.01 23.03 -3.63
C LEU A 133 -19.77 21.53 -3.90
N MET A 134 -20.33 20.99 -4.99
CA MET A 134 -20.10 19.60 -5.37
C MET A 134 -18.63 19.34 -5.73
N ALA A 135 -18.02 20.25 -6.51
CA ALA A 135 -16.60 20.15 -6.87
C ALA A 135 -15.69 20.22 -5.65
N ALA A 136 -15.97 21.13 -4.71
CA ALA A 136 -15.21 21.26 -3.46
C ALA A 136 -15.30 20.00 -2.58
N LEU A 137 -16.47 19.37 -2.50
CA LEU A 137 -16.64 18.11 -1.77
C LEU A 137 -15.84 16.97 -2.41
N GLN A 138 -15.88 16.86 -3.73
CA GLN A 138 -15.13 15.85 -4.47
C GLN A 138 -13.61 16.04 -4.31
N ASP A 139 -13.13 17.29 -4.43
CA ASP A 139 -11.73 17.63 -4.23
C ASP A 139 -11.29 17.31 -2.79
N LYS A 140 -12.07 17.71 -1.79
CA LYS A 140 -11.78 17.42 -0.39
C LYS A 140 -11.69 15.93 -0.11
N GLN A 141 -12.56 15.12 -0.72
CA GLN A 141 -12.51 13.67 -0.61
C GLN A 141 -11.20 13.12 -1.24
N ALA A 142 -10.88 13.53 -2.46
CA ALA A 142 -9.68 13.06 -3.17
C ALA A 142 -8.38 13.44 -2.43
N VAL A 143 -8.28 14.69 -1.95
CA VAL A 143 -7.15 15.16 -1.13
C VAL A 143 -7.07 14.38 0.18
N GLY A 144 -8.22 14.08 0.79
CA GLY A 144 -8.32 13.25 1.98
C GLY A 144 -7.76 11.84 1.76
N GLU A 145 -8.20 11.16 0.70
CA GLU A 145 -7.73 9.82 0.32
C GLU A 145 -6.22 9.82 0.05
N GLN A 146 -5.72 10.80 -0.70
CA GLN A 146 -4.28 10.94 -0.97
C GLN A 146 -3.47 11.16 0.31
N ARG A 147 -3.99 11.98 1.23
CA ARG A 147 -3.34 12.23 2.53
C ARG A 147 -3.27 10.97 3.38
N MET A 148 -4.33 10.18 3.41
CA MET A 148 -4.35 8.90 4.14
C MET A 148 -3.36 7.90 3.53
N ALA A 149 -3.32 7.76 2.21
CA ALA A 149 -2.35 6.89 1.53
C ALA A 149 -0.91 7.32 1.79
N LYS A 150 -0.63 8.63 1.78
CA LYS A 150 0.70 9.16 2.11
C LYS A 150 1.08 8.86 3.56
N LEU A 151 0.15 9.06 4.50
CA LEU A 151 0.40 8.78 5.91
C LEU A 151 0.68 7.29 6.17
N GLU A 152 -0.04 6.40 5.48
CA GLU A 152 0.20 4.96 5.52
C GLU A 152 1.60 4.60 5.00
N ALA A 153 2.00 5.15 3.85
CA ALA A 153 3.31 4.92 3.25
C ALA A 153 4.46 5.44 4.14
N GLU A 154 4.29 6.62 4.74
CA GLU A 154 5.25 7.19 5.70
C GLU A 154 5.39 6.30 6.94
N MET A 155 4.27 5.85 7.50
CA MET A 155 4.25 4.92 8.65
C MET A 155 5.01 3.63 8.32
N LEU A 156 4.71 2.99 7.18
CA LEU A 156 5.38 1.76 6.76
C LEU A 156 6.89 1.97 6.57
N THR A 157 7.28 3.08 5.94
CA THR A 157 8.68 3.43 5.70
C THR A 157 9.43 3.62 7.01
N GLU A 158 8.85 4.35 7.96
CA GLU A 158 9.46 4.63 9.26
C GLU A 158 9.61 3.36 10.10
N ILE A 159 8.56 2.54 10.19
CA ILE A 159 8.61 1.26 10.92
C ILE A 159 9.66 0.33 10.30
N SER A 160 9.70 0.22 8.97
CA SER A 160 10.66 -0.63 8.26
C SER A 160 12.09 -0.17 8.49
N LYS A 161 12.33 1.15 8.46
CA LYS A 161 13.64 1.74 8.73
C LYS A 161 14.10 1.48 10.16
N GLU A 162 13.24 1.73 11.15
CA GLU A 162 13.57 1.50 12.56
C GLU A 162 13.88 0.02 12.82
N LEU A 163 13.12 -0.88 12.20
CA LEU A 163 13.35 -2.32 12.27
C LEU A 163 14.68 -2.72 11.61
N ASP A 164 14.95 -2.29 10.38
CA ASP A 164 16.19 -2.60 9.66
C ASP A 164 17.43 -2.11 10.41
N GLU A 165 17.42 -0.86 10.87
CA GLU A 165 18.53 -0.29 11.64
C GLU A 165 18.73 -1.04 12.97
N TYR A 166 17.64 -1.37 13.67
CA TYR A 166 17.73 -2.10 14.92
C TYR A 166 18.27 -3.53 14.69
N LEU A 167 17.76 -4.24 13.69
CA LEU A 167 18.20 -5.60 13.36
C LEU A 167 19.68 -5.64 12.98
N LYS A 168 20.19 -4.64 12.25
CA LYS A 168 21.62 -4.52 11.96
C LYS A 168 22.45 -4.44 13.24
N VAL A 169 22.06 -3.57 14.18
CA VAL A 169 22.77 -3.41 15.46
C VAL A 169 22.65 -4.68 16.31
N TYR A 170 21.44 -5.19 16.47
CA TYR A 170 21.13 -6.42 17.22
C TYR A 170 21.99 -7.60 16.73
N ASN A 171 22.06 -7.78 15.41
CA ASN A 171 22.76 -8.91 14.82
C ASN A 171 24.29 -8.82 14.96
N THR A 172 24.86 -7.63 15.17
CA THR A 172 26.31 -7.52 15.45
C THR A 172 26.70 -8.18 16.78
N ALA A 173 25.80 -8.14 17.78
CA ALA A 173 25.99 -8.76 19.08
C ALA A 173 25.53 -10.22 19.10
N ALA A 174 24.39 -10.52 18.46
CA ALA A 174 23.80 -11.86 18.49
C ALA A 174 24.47 -12.85 17.52
N GLY A 175 25.01 -12.35 16.39
CA GLY A 175 25.74 -13.16 15.43
C GLY A 175 24.87 -14.18 14.72
N PHE A 176 23.67 -13.84 14.25
CA PHE A 176 22.92 -14.72 13.35
C PHE A 176 23.36 -14.50 11.90
N ASP A 177 23.41 -15.58 11.13
CA ASP A 177 23.65 -15.51 9.68
C ASP A 177 22.35 -15.15 8.94
N TYR A 178 21.20 -15.55 9.50
CA TYR A 178 19.87 -15.24 8.99
C TYR A 178 18.89 -14.90 10.11
N ILE A 179 18.10 -13.84 9.93
CA ILE A 179 16.94 -13.51 10.78
C ILE A 179 15.70 -13.44 9.89
N PHE A 180 14.73 -14.33 10.11
CA PHE A 180 13.52 -14.40 9.30
C PHE A 180 12.33 -13.72 9.99
N SER A 181 11.57 -12.94 9.24
CA SER A 181 10.25 -12.49 9.65
C SER A 181 9.20 -13.56 9.35
N ILE A 182 8.51 -14.05 10.37
CA ILE A 182 7.38 -14.96 10.22
C ILE A 182 6.08 -14.19 10.38
N GLN A 183 5.17 -14.35 9.41
CA GLN A 183 3.82 -13.84 9.43
C GLN A 183 2.84 -15.00 9.69
N GLY A 184 1.73 -14.77 10.39
CA GLY A 184 0.77 -15.82 10.73
C GLY A 184 0.15 -16.55 9.53
N SER A 185 0.12 -15.91 8.35
CA SER A 185 -0.33 -16.51 7.07
C SER A 185 0.82 -16.84 6.11
N GLY A 186 2.07 -16.84 6.59
CA GLY A 186 3.26 -17.07 5.77
C GLY A 186 3.52 -18.54 5.46
N GLN A 187 4.62 -18.83 4.76
CA GLN A 187 5.02 -20.20 4.41
C GLN A 187 5.53 -21.02 5.61
N ILE A 188 5.87 -20.37 6.73
CA ILE A 188 6.42 -21.00 7.92
C ILE A 188 5.34 -21.08 9.00
N TRP A 189 4.84 -22.29 9.26
CA TRP A 189 3.79 -22.55 10.24
C TRP A 189 4.32 -22.81 11.66
N THR A 190 5.52 -23.38 11.75
CA THR A 190 6.13 -23.83 13.00
C THR A 190 7.65 -23.66 12.92
N GLY A 191 8.27 -23.37 14.07
CA GLY A 191 9.71 -23.20 14.22
C GLY A 191 10.11 -23.56 15.64
N ASN A 192 11.36 -23.99 15.82
CA ASN A 192 11.90 -24.28 17.14
C ASN A 192 11.85 -23.00 18.00
N THR A 193 11.24 -23.06 19.19
CA THR A 193 11.09 -21.90 20.09
C THR A 193 12.43 -21.34 20.54
N GLY A 194 13.50 -22.13 20.55
CA GLY A 194 14.86 -21.65 20.83
C GLY A 194 15.45 -20.75 19.75
N LEU A 195 14.79 -20.62 18.58
CA LEU A 195 15.18 -19.70 17.51
C LEU A 195 14.29 -18.44 17.48
N ASP A 196 13.28 -18.35 18.36
CA ASP A 196 12.35 -17.23 18.44
C ASP A 196 12.99 -16.08 19.23
N VAL A 197 13.42 -15.02 18.53
CA VAL A 197 14.01 -13.81 19.11
C VAL A 197 12.99 -12.66 19.21
N THR A 198 11.70 -12.96 19.09
CA THR A 198 10.63 -11.95 19.04
C THR A 198 10.63 -11.03 20.26
N ASP A 199 10.67 -11.59 21.48
CA ASP A 199 10.55 -10.79 22.69
C ASP A 199 11.79 -9.88 22.90
N GLU A 200 12.97 -10.35 22.51
CA GLU A 200 14.22 -9.59 22.55
C GLU A 200 14.18 -8.39 21.58
N ILE A 201 13.73 -8.63 20.34
CA ILE A 201 13.58 -7.58 19.33
C ILE A 201 12.54 -6.55 19.76
N VAL A 202 11.37 -7.00 20.23
CA VAL A 202 10.30 -6.10 20.70
C VAL A 202 10.79 -5.25 21.87
N SER A 203 11.47 -5.85 22.85
CA SER A 203 11.99 -5.15 24.02
C SER A 203 13.02 -4.10 23.62
N GLY A 204 13.99 -4.45 22.77
CA GLY A 204 15.02 -3.52 22.34
C GLY A 204 14.52 -2.40 21.43
N LEU A 205 13.57 -2.67 20.53
CA LEU A 205 12.89 -1.65 19.73
C LEU A 205 12.12 -0.66 20.61
N ASN A 206 11.36 -1.15 21.59
CA ASN A 206 10.66 -0.30 22.56
C ASN A 206 11.64 0.54 23.38
N ALA A 207 12.74 -0.04 23.85
CA ALA A 207 13.76 0.70 24.58
C ALA A 207 14.40 1.82 23.72
N ARG A 208 14.74 1.50 22.46
CA ARG A 208 15.29 2.46 21.50
C ARG A 208 14.30 3.59 21.20
N HIS A 209 13.04 3.26 20.96
CA HIS A 209 11.97 4.24 20.70
C HIS A 209 11.80 5.21 21.88
N ARG A 210 11.70 4.69 23.11
CA ARG A 210 11.60 5.53 24.32
C ARG A 210 12.83 6.41 24.53
N ALA A 211 14.03 5.89 24.25
CA ALA A 211 15.26 6.67 24.33
C ALA A 211 15.33 7.79 23.27
N ASN A 212 14.87 7.52 22.05
CA ASN A 212 14.80 8.52 20.97
C ASN A 212 13.75 9.60 21.27
N LYS A 213 12.63 9.23 21.91
CA LYS A 213 11.62 10.18 22.38
C LYS A 213 12.12 11.13 23.44
N GLY A 214 12.91 10.66 24.42
CA GLY A 214 13.46 11.53 25.46
C GLY A 214 14.55 12.50 24.98
N LYS A 215 15.04 12.34 23.75
CA LYS A 215 16.05 13.22 23.13
C LYS A 215 15.47 14.27 22.18
N LYS A 216 14.19 14.15 21.81
CA LYS A 216 13.46 15.11 20.98
C LYS A 216 12.69 16.08 21.86
#